data_AF-A0A0C9TJL6-F1
#
_entry.id   AF-A0A0C9TJL6-F1
#
_cell.length_a   1.000
_cell.length_b   1.000
_cell.length_c   1.000
_cell.angle_alpha   90.00
_cell.angle_beta   90.00
_cell.angle_gamma   90.00
#
_symmetry.space_group_name_H-M   'P 1'
#
loop_
_entity.id
_entity.type
_entity.pdbx_description
1 polymer ?
#
loop_
_entity_poly.entity_id
_entity_poly.type
_entity_poly.pdbx_seq_one_letter_code
_entity_poly.pdbx_strand_id
1 'polypeptide(L)'
;MERHATSRTFSGVPPSTRPILLSGRSHLYRVEEGLWGTTGAQKVISQLNTQRSAVTKLTLNCNPLGDDGVAQLFTYLSSTAGSRHRATLSEISLTSNNIGCRGLQAISEYIRGNDALNTLWMANNVLVPDAVAFSSLASAVNSSRLRFLSLSGNHQLGDTFVERFLPLLHSRHLHELHISAVGLTVRSSPVIGAWISGKSLRNSGGACYLETLKCSGNSLGVKGVWEIIRAVEKGNWGLIKVEMYANQLAELPAAPDTGAVSFAHQASETEPSRVPETEEAWKDSERALHRVLMRNGYWKRQTEKEALILLRYSRPLLLRPKSSPITSSPSQPPSPPLPSATTLFPFYALPNELKLYILALLAPSLSSPQRTRLYNYASDPSTLPPLLPPLRRDLGKGCLADPSSVMGATIGFPVTTPGASGQRCAEGKCMGAANSLHCRREEERNRFLEAVGCCAYEPEPAGQD
;
A
#
# COMPACT_ATOMS: atom_id res chain seq x y z
N MET A 1 -5.19 -20.92 79.83
CA MET A 1 -5.45 -22.01 78.87
C MET A 1 -5.23 -21.44 77.48
N GLU A 2 -3.99 -21.40 77.03
CA GLU A 2 -3.36 -22.46 76.21
C GLU A 2 -4.00 -22.61 74.82
N ARG A 3 -3.21 -22.27 73.79
CA ARG A 3 -2.86 -23.05 72.57
C ARG A 3 -2.46 -22.05 71.48
N HIS A 4 -1.17 -21.77 71.31
CA HIS A 4 -0.24 -22.42 70.37
C HIS A 4 -0.75 -22.48 68.92
N ALA A 5 -0.09 -21.76 67.99
CA ALA A 5 0.74 -22.40 66.97
C ALA A 5 1.49 -21.37 66.10
N THR A 6 2.78 -21.61 65.98
CA THR A 6 3.82 -20.93 65.22
C THR A 6 3.84 -21.28 63.72
N SER A 7 4.44 -20.37 62.95
CA SER A 7 5.26 -20.60 61.74
C SER A 7 4.56 -20.82 60.39
N ARG A 8 4.84 -19.89 59.44
CA ARG A 8 5.60 -20.21 58.22
C ARG A 8 6.03 -18.93 57.50
N THR A 9 7.34 -18.70 57.50
CA THR A 9 8.04 -17.79 56.59
C THR A 9 7.92 -18.30 55.15
N PHE A 10 7.37 -17.49 54.25
CA PHE A 10 7.44 -17.73 52.80
C PHE A 10 8.26 -16.61 52.17
N SER A 11 9.52 -16.92 51.86
CA SER A 11 10.39 -16.10 51.02
C SER A 11 9.83 -16.10 49.60
N GLY A 12 9.10 -15.04 49.24
CA GLY A 12 8.59 -14.81 47.90
C GLY A 12 9.67 -14.23 46.98
N VAL A 13 10.07 -15.04 46.00
CA VAL A 13 10.97 -14.76 44.88
C VAL A 13 10.59 -13.43 44.17
N PRO A 14 11.54 -12.55 43.79
CA PRO A 14 11.23 -11.35 43.02
C PRO A 14 10.60 -11.73 41.67
N PRO A 15 9.61 -10.97 41.17
CA PRO A 15 8.89 -11.34 39.95
C PRO A 15 9.86 -11.44 38.77
N SER A 16 9.95 -12.66 38.23
CA SER A 16 10.67 -13.03 37.01
C SER A 16 10.31 -12.06 35.89
N THR A 17 11.27 -11.21 35.53
CA THR A 17 11.19 -10.40 34.32
C THR A 17 11.25 -11.34 33.12
N ARG A 18 10.08 -11.65 32.56
CA ARG A 18 9.99 -12.45 31.33
C ARG A 18 10.89 -11.80 30.27
N PRO A 19 11.84 -12.53 29.66
CA PRO A 19 12.68 -11.97 28.63
C PRO A 19 11.81 -11.59 27.44
N ILE A 20 11.62 -10.29 27.24
CA ILE A 20 10.94 -9.75 26.06
C ILE A 20 11.79 -10.13 24.85
N LEU A 21 11.20 -10.90 23.93
CA LEU A 21 11.78 -11.28 22.64
C LEU A 21 12.38 -10.03 21.95
N LEU A 22 13.54 -10.16 21.31
CA LEU A 22 14.22 -9.06 20.62
C LEU A 22 13.31 -8.28 19.63
N SER A 23 12.30 -8.94 19.07
CA SER A 23 11.28 -8.34 18.19
C SER A 23 10.28 -7.40 18.90
N GLY A 24 10.18 -7.45 20.23
CA GLY A 24 9.29 -6.59 21.03
C GLY A 24 9.92 -5.27 21.47
N ARG A 25 11.24 -5.07 21.27
CA ARG A 25 11.96 -3.84 21.68
C ARG A 25 11.81 -2.68 20.69
N SER A 26 11.27 -2.93 19.50
CA SER A 26 11.00 -1.91 18.48
C SER A 26 9.54 -1.48 18.44
N HIS A 27 8.65 -2.07 19.25
CA HIS A 27 7.23 -1.73 19.25
C HIS A 27 6.85 -1.08 20.58
N LEU A 28 6.22 0.10 20.52
CA LEU A 28 5.61 0.73 21.69
C LEU A 28 4.10 0.53 21.61
N TYR A 29 3.55 -0.30 22.51
CA TYR A 29 2.12 -0.58 22.57
C TYR A 29 1.55 -0.08 23.90
N ARG A 30 0.64 0.90 23.82
CA ARG A 30 -0.07 1.52 24.94
C ARG A 30 -1.53 1.64 24.57
N VAL A 31 -2.38 0.81 25.14
CA VAL A 31 -3.82 0.83 24.87
C VAL A 31 -4.55 0.93 26.20
N GLU A 32 -5.45 1.91 26.31
CA GLU A 32 -6.26 2.14 27.52
C GLU A 32 -5.42 2.37 28.80
N GLU A 33 -4.23 2.97 28.67
CA GLU A 33 -3.36 3.27 29.83
C GLU A 33 -3.74 4.59 30.54
N GLY A 34 -4.87 5.19 30.15
CA GLY A 34 -5.33 6.46 30.71
C GLY A 34 -4.36 7.61 30.44
N LEU A 35 -3.72 7.63 29.26
CA LEU A 35 -2.88 8.75 28.84
C LEU A 35 -3.78 9.88 28.32
N TRP A 36 -3.70 11.06 28.92
CA TRP A 36 -4.54 12.21 28.59
C TRP A 36 -3.71 13.46 28.30
N GLY A 37 -4.11 14.24 27.31
CA GLY A 37 -3.50 15.53 27.01
C GLY A 37 -1.98 15.48 26.78
N THR A 38 -1.33 16.58 27.19
CA THR A 38 0.13 16.77 27.12
C THR A 38 0.90 15.91 28.12
N THR A 39 0.31 15.60 29.29
CA THR A 39 0.95 14.74 30.31
C THR A 39 1.08 13.30 29.81
N GLY A 40 0.05 12.79 29.13
CA GLY A 40 0.08 11.52 28.42
C GLY A 40 1.14 11.50 27.34
N ALA A 41 1.22 12.56 26.52
CA ALA A 41 2.25 12.69 25.49
C ALA A 41 3.67 12.72 26.06
N GLN A 42 3.92 13.46 27.14
CA GLN A 42 5.22 13.48 27.82
C GLN A 42 5.63 12.10 28.35
N LYS A 43 4.67 11.33 28.89
CA LYS A 43 4.92 9.94 29.32
C LYS A 43 5.30 9.05 28.14
N VAL A 44 4.66 9.20 26.98
CA VAL A 44 5.06 8.49 25.75
C VAL A 44 6.46 8.92 25.30
N ILE A 45 6.74 10.23 25.29
CA ILE A 45 8.04 10.78 24.86
C ILE A 45 9.18 10.30 25.77
N SER A 46 9.00 10.34 27.09
CA SER A 46 9.99 9.82 28.05
C SER A 46 10.25 8.33 27.82
N GLN A 47 9.21 7.55 27.53
CA GLN A 47 9.37 6.14 27.17
C GLN A 47 10.14 5.97 25.86
N LEU A 48 9.83 6.75 24.82
CA LEU A 48 10.58 6.73 23.56
C LEU A 48 12.07 7.07 23.77
N ASN A 49 12.37 8.06 24.62
CA ASN A 49 13.74 8.41 25.00
C ASN A 49 14.47 7.27 25.74
N THR A 50 13.78 6.50 26.59
CA THR A 50 14.39 5.36 27.29
C THR A 50 14.68 4.16 26.38
N GLN A 51 14.06 4.10 25.19
CA GLN A 51 14.29 2.99 24.26
C GLN A 51 15.69 3.08 23.66
N ARG A 52 16.51 2.04 23.88
CA ARG A 52 17.86 1.95 23.29
C ARG A 52 17.83 1.73 21.78
N SER A 53 16.78 1.09 21.26
CA SER A 53 16.54 0.89 19.83
C SER A 53 15.52 1.87 19.26
N ALA A 54 15.64 2.17 17.98
CA ALA A 54 14.62 2.91 17.26
C ALA A 54 13.32 2.10 17.19
N VAL A 55 12.18 2.81 17.19
CA VAL A 55 10.84 2.21 17.27
C VAL A 55 10.30 2.11 15.85
N THR A 56 9.74 0.97 15.49
CA THR A 56 9.15 0.69 14.17
C THR A 56 7.63 0.75 14.19
N LYS A 57 7.00 0.51 15.35
CA LYS A 57 5.54 0.54 15.53
C LYS A 57 5.15 1.28 16.79
N LEU A 58 4.23 2.23 16.68
CA LEU A 58 3.70 3.02 17.79
C LEU A 58 2.18 2.89 17.84
N THR A 59 1.65 2.23 18.87
CA THR A 59 0.22 2.05 19.09
C THR A 59 -0.19 2.74 20.38
N LEU A 60 -1.03 3.77 20.29
CA LEU A 60 -1.51 4.58 21.41
C LEU A 60 -3.05 4.59 21.48
N ASN A 61 -3.71 3.50 21.07
CA ASN A 61 -5.18 3.48 20.93
C ASN A 61 -5.91 3.72 22.27
N CYS A 62 -7.10 4.32 22.20
CA CYS A 62 -7.96 4.57 23.35
C CYS A 62 -7.26 5.37 24.47
N ASN A 63 -6.46 6.36 24.09
CA ASN A 63 -5.83 7.30 25.01
C ASN A 63 -6.21 8.71 24.57
N PRO A 64 -7.03 9.46 25.31
CA PRO A 64 -7.49 10.80 24.91
C PRO A 64 -6.36 11.84 25.02
N LEU A 65 -5.34 11.73 24.17
CA LEU A 65 -4.24 12.68 24.05
C LEU A 65 -4.73 14.06 23.61
N GLY A 66 -5.80 14.09 22.80
CA GLY A 66 -6.34 15.32 22.22
C GLY A 66 -5.34 16.01 21.28
N ASP A 67 -5.73 17.19 20.81
CA ASP A 67 -4.92 17.96 19.85
C ASP A 67 -3.56 18.35 20.41
N ASP A 68 -3.50 18.86 21.65
CA ASP A 68 -2.25 19.38 22.22
C ASP A 68 -1.26 18.25 22.55
N GLY A 69 -1.76 17.10 23.03
CA GLY A 69 -0.92 15.93 23.28
C GLY A 69 -0.35 15.34 21.98
N VAL A 70 -1.17 15.23 20.95
CA VAL A 70 -0.73 14.79 19.62
C VAL A 70 0.26 15.76 19.01
N ALA A 71 -0.02 17.07 19.04
CA ALA A 71 0.91 18.09 18.56
C ALA A 71 2.26 18.00 19.25
N GLN A 72 2.29 17.84 20.57
CA GLN A 72 3.53 17.67 21.33
C GLN A 72 4.30 16.40 20.94
N LEU A 73 3.60 15.28 20.77
CA LEU A 73 4.20 14.01 20.35
C LEU A 73 4.84 14.13 18.96
N PHE A 74 4.13 14.68 17.98
CA PHE A 74 4.63 14.81 16.60
C PHE A 74 5.68 15.91 16.44
N THR A 75 5.64 16.96 17.26
CA THR A 75 6.72 17.93 17.37
C THR A 75 7.99 17.25 17.88
N TYR A 76 7.89 16.44 18.93
CA TYR A 76 9.04 15.65 19.43
C TYR A 76 9.55 14.67 18.37
N LEU A 77 8.66 13.91 17.70
CA LEU A 77 9.06 12.97 16.64
C LEU A 77 9.72 13.66 15.43
N SER A 78 9.40 14.93 15.18
CA SER A 78 10.03 15.75 14.13
C SER A 78 11.31 16.46 14.60
N SER A 79 11.55 16.54 15.91
CA SER A 79 12.75 17.16 16.48
C SER A 79 14.00 16.29 16.28
N THR A 80 15.17 16.88 16.52
CA THR A 80 16.46 16.17 16.49
C THR A 80 16.50 14.98 17.46
N ALA A 81 15.85 15.09 18.63
CA ALA A 81 15.77 14.03 19.62
C ALA A 81 14.92 12.84 19.13
N GLY A 82 13.82 13.10 18.42
CA GLY A 82 12.91 12.08 17.90
C GLY A 82 13.27 11.56 16.50
N SER A 83 14.18 12.22 15.78
CA SER A 83 14.55 11.91 14.39
C SER A 83 15.00 10.44 14.20
N ARG A 84 15.64 9.86 15.21
CA ARG A 84 16.00 8.42 15.22
C ARG A 84 14.79 7.49 15.04
N HIS A 85 13.63 7.87 15.57
CA HIS A 85 12.38 7.13 15.43
C HIS A 85 11.68 7.48 14.12
N ARG A 86 11.77 8.73 13.66
CA ARG A 86 11.15 9.18 12.40
C ARG A 86 11.59 8.34 11.20
N ALA A 87 12.87 7.96 11.13
CA ALA A 87 13.41 7.17 10.02
C ALA A 87 13.03 5.67 10.08
N THR A 88 12.51 5.17 11.22
CA THR A 88 12.20 3.75 11.41
C THR A 88 10.73 3.46 11.67
N LEU A 89 9.96 4.44 12.11
CA LEU A 89 8.54 4.32 12.44
C LEU A 89 7.72 4.07 11.17
N SER A 90 7.44 2.79 10.93
CA SER A 90 6.66 2.31 9.80
C SER A 90 5.15 2.27 10.07
N GLU A 91 4.73 2.19 11.33
CA GLU A 91 3.31 2.09 11.70
C GLU A 91 2.98 2.96 12.91
N ILE A 92 1.94 3.79 12.78
CA ILE A 92 1.39 4.61 13.87
C ILE A 92 -0.12 4.35 13.97
N SER A 93 -0.59 4.08 15.18
CA SER A 93 -2.01 3.88 15.49
C SER A 93 -2.45 4.80 16.62
N LEU A 94 -3.40 5.68 16.30
CA LEU A 94 -3.99 6.72 17.15
C LEU A 94 -5.53 6.61 17.16
N THR A 95 -6.04 5.38 17.16
CA THR A 95 -7.49 5.14 17.17
C THR A 95 -8.08 5.61 18.50
N SER A 96 -9.22 6.31 18.48
CA SER A 96 -9.90 6.79 19.69
C SER A 96 -9.00 7.66 20.59
N ASN A 97 -8.34 8.66 20.02
CA ASN A 97 -7.43 9.57 20.75
C ASN A 97 -7.99 11.00 20.93
N ASN A 98 -9.26 11.22 20.56
CA ASN A 98 -9.94 12.52 20.64
C ASN A 98 -9.26 13.63 19.80
N ILE A 99 -8.70 13.25 18.65
CA ILE A 99 -7.95 14.13 17.75
C ILE A 99 -8.93 14.97 16.90
N GLY A 100 -8.72 16.27 16.87
CA GLY A 100 -9.40 17.25 16.01
C GLY A 100 -8.47 17.80 14.92
N CYS A 101 -8.85 18.95 14.34
CA CYS A 101 -8.15 19.51 13.18
C CYS A 101 -6.73 20.01 13.49
N ARG A 102 -6.47 20.52 14.71
CA ARG A 102 -5.11 20.96 15.09
C ARG A 102 -4.16 19.76 15.24
N GLY A 103 -4.62 18.67 15.84
CA GLY A 103 -3.85 17.43 15.92
C GLY A 103 -3.63 16.83 14.52
N LEU A 104 -4.64 16.87 13.64
CA LEU A 104 -4.51 16.44 12.25
C LEU A 104 -3.46 17.25 11.47
N GLN A 105 -3.39 18.57 11.69
CA GLN A 105 -2.35 19.41 11.09
C GLN A 105 -0.94 19.02 11.55
N ALA A 106 -0.74 18.77 12.84
CA ALA A 106 0.56 18.30 13.36
C ALA A 106 0.96 16.93 12.78
N ILE A 107 -0.01 16.02 12.61
CA ILE A 107 0.22 14.73 11.94
C ILE A 107 0.59 14.96 10.47
N SER A 108 -0.12 15.85 9.78
CA SER A 108 0.13 16.19 8.39
C SER A 108 1.54 16.74 8.18
N GLU A 109 2.03 17.60 9.07
CA GLU A 109 3.41 18.09 9.04
C GLU A 109 4.43 16.98 9.27
N TYR A 110 4.14 16.03 10.17
CA TYR A 110 5.02 14.89 10.40
C TYR A 110 5.11 13.94 9.20
N ILE A 111 3.99 13.64 8.53
CA ILE A 111 4.00 12.70 7.40
C ILE A 111 4.50 13.34 6.09
N ARG A 112 4.51 14.68 6.00
CA ARG A 112 5.02 15.39 4.83
C ARG A 112 6.50 15.03 4.58
N GLY A 113 6.79 14.53 3.38
CA GLY A 113 8.13 14.05 3.01
C GLY A 113 8.64 12.89 3.88
N ASN A 114 7.76 12.13 4.53
CA ASN A 114 8.16 10.98 5.34
C ASN A 114 8.29 9.73 4.46
N ASP A 115 9.49 9.17 4.42
CA ASP A 115 9.83 7.96 3.65
C ASP A 115 9.73 6.64 4.45
N ALA A 116 9.51 6.72 5.77
CA ALA A 116 9.50 5.54 6.64
C ALA A 116 8.09 5.07 6.99
N LEU A 117 7.15 5.99 7.18
CA LEU A 117 5.79 5.68 7.63
C LEU A 117 4.96 5.06 6.49
N ASN A 118 4.54 3.81 6.70
CA ASN A 118 3.72 3.06 5.74
C ASN A 118 2.25 3.01 6.17
N THR A 119 1.97 2.99 7.47
CA THR A 119 0.62 2.73 8.01
C THR A 119 0.23 3.77 9.05
N LEU A 120 -0.91 4.42 8.85
CA LEU A 120 -1.48 5.39 9.79
C LEU A 120 -2.95 5.07 10.08
N TRP A 121 -3.24 4.75 11.35
CA TRP A 121 -4.60 4.56 11.85
C TRP A 121 -5.04 5.77 12.69
N MET A 122 -6.12 6.42 12.29
CA MET A 122 -6.73 7.56 12.98
C MET A 122 -8.25 7.37 13.07
N ALA A 123 -8.70 6.13 13.26
CA ALA A 123 -10.12 5.82 13.38
C ALA A 123 -10.73 6.34 14.69
N ASN A 124 -12.04 6.59 14.70
CA ASN A 124 -12.82 7.01 15.88
C ASN A 124 -12.26 8.25 16.58
N ASN A 125 -11.85 9.27 15.84
CA ASN A 125 -11.44 10.57 16.40
C ASN A 125 -12.56 11.62 16.21
N VAL A 126 -12.27 12.87 16.57
CA VAL A 126 -13.24 13.98 16.57
C VAL A 126 -12.87 14.96 15.44
N LEU A 127 -12.55 14.41 14.26
CA LEU A 127 -12.22 15.21 13.09
C LEU A 127 -13.47 15.87 12.53
N VAL A 128 -13.42 17.19 12.38
CA VAL A 128 -14.48 18.02 11.81
C VAL A 128 -14.06 18.56 10.44
N PRO A 129 -14.99 19.08 9.63
CA PRO A 129 -14.66 19.58 8.31
C PRO A 129 -13.81 20.85 8.39
N ASP A 130 -12.54 20.75 8.02
CA ASP A 130 -11.63 21.91 7.95
C ASP A 130 -10.82 21.88 6.65
N ALA A 131 -11.03 22.90 5.81
CA ALA A 131 -10.44 22.95 4.48
C ALA A 131 -8.90 23.00 4.52
N VAL A 132 -8.33 23.68 5.53
CA VAL A 132 -6.88 23.85 5.67
C VAL A 132 -6.24 22.52 6.09
N ALA A 133 -6.79 21.85 7.10
CA ALA A 133 -6.32 20.57 7.58
C ALA A 133 -6.41 19.49 6.50
N PHE A 134 -7.50 19.42 5.73
CA PHE A 134 -7.65 18.44 4.66
C PHE A 134 -6.71 18.68 3.48
N SER A 135 -6.51 19.94 3.10
CA SER A 135 -5.53 20.29 2.06
C SER A 135 -4.11 19.95 2.50
N SER A 136 -3.77 20.22 3.78
CA SER A 136 -2.49 19.85 4.36
C SER A 136 -2.30 18.33 4.39
N LEU A 137 -3.32 17.58 4.81
CA LEU A 137 -3.30 16.12 4.84
C LEU A 137 -3.12 15.53 3.44
N ALA A 138 -3.90 15.98 2.45
CA ALA A 138 -3.79 15.50 1.07
C ALA A 138 -2.39 15.75 0.50
N SER A 139 -1.88 16.98 0.63
CA SER A 139 -0.52 17.35 0.21
C SER A 139 0.54 16.49 0.91
N ALA A 140 0.40 16.28 2.21
CA ALA A 140 1.35 15.50 2.98
C ALA A 140 1.34 14.02 2.56
N VAL A 141 0.16 13.42 2.38
CA VAL A 141 0.00 12.04 1.89
C VAL A 141 0.60 11.87 0.49
N ASN A 142 0.40 12.85 -0.41
CA ASN A 142 0.99 12.84 -1.75
C ASN A 142 2.52 12.85 -1.75
N SER A 143 3.12 13.56 -0.78
CA SER A 143 4.58 13.67 -0.63
C SER A 143 5.22 12.55 0.19
N SER A 144 4.41 11.65 0.77
CA SER A 144 4.86 10.60 1.69
C SER A 144 4.90 9.22 1.03
N ARG A 145 5.50 8.24 1.72
CA ARG A 145 5.42 6.81 1.35
C ARG A 145 4.28 6.06 2.04
N LEU A 146 3.28 6.78 2.54
CA LEU A 146 2.15 6.18 3.23
C LEU A 146 1.37 5.24 2.29
N ARG A 147 1.26 3.97 2.69
CA ARG A 147 0.55 2.91 1.97
C ARG A 147 -0.87 2.69 2.47
N PHE A 148 -1.10 2.92 3.76
CA PHE A 148 -2.37 2.71 4.43
C PHE A 148 -2.77 3.94 5.25
N LEU A 149 -3.99 4.42 5.03
CA LEU A 149 -4.61 5.49 5.81
C LEU A 149 -6.02 5.09 6.24
N SER A 150 -6.28 5.09 7.55
CA SER A 150 -7.63 4.89 8.09
C SER A 150 -8.12 6.12 8.83
N LEU A 151 -9.25 6.66 8.37
CA LEU A 151 -10.02 7.77 8.94
C LEU A 151 -11.42 7.30 9.37
N SER A 152 -11.62 6.00 9.56
CA SER A 152 -12.96 5.45 9.78
C SER A 152 -13.56 5.83 11.14
N GLY A 153 -14.88 5.98 11.24
CA GLY A 153 -15.57 6.34 12.49
C GLY A 153 -15.41 7.80 12.91
N ASN A 154 -14.92 8.66 12.01
CA ASN A 154 -14.93 10.12 12.19
C ASN A 154 -16.24 10.69 11.59
N HIS A 155 -17.36 10.46 12.27
CA HIS A 155 -18.72 10.75 11.76
C HIS A 155 -18.97 12.23 11.43
N GLN A 156 -18.17 13.15 11.97
CA GLN A 156 -18.33 14.59 11.76
C GLN A 156 -17.66 15.09 10.47
N LEU A 157 -16.93 14.27 9.71
CA LEU A 157 -16.25 14.67 8.47
C LEU A 157 -17.23 15.03 7.35
N GLY A 158 -18.30 14.24 7.17
CA GLY A 158 -19.35 14.50 6.19
C GLY A 158 -18.89 14.55 4.73
N ASP A 159 -19.76 15.02 3.84
CA ASP A 159 -19.50 15.12 2.40
C ASP A 159 -18.40 16.15 2.05
N THR A 160 -18.33 17.23 2.83
CA THR A 160 -17.37 18.32 2.64
C THR A 160 -15.92 17.85 2.75
N PHE A 161 -15.66 16.81 3.56
CA PHE A 161 -14.36 16.14 3.59
C PHE A 161 -14.01 15.53 2.23
N VAL A 162 -14.88 14.71 1.64
CA VAL A 162 -14.64 14.04 0.35
C VAL A 162 -14.50 15.05 -0.79
N GLU A 163 -15.35 16.07 -0.82
CA GLU A 163 -15.31 17.15 -1.83
C GLU A 163 -13.98 17.92 -1.84
N ARG A 164 -13.32 18.05 -0.69
CA ARG A 164 -12.05 18.80 -0.57
C ARG A 164 -10.83 17.89 -0.61
N PHE A 165 -10.89 16.72 0.02
CA PHE A 165 -9.75 15.83 0.21
C PHE A 165 -9.45 14.99 -1.03
N LEU A 166 -10.45 14.31 -1.61
CA LEU A 166 -10.22 13.38 -2.73
C LEU A 166 -9.68 14.08 -3.97
N PRO A 167 -10.19 15.23 -4.42
CA PRO A 167 -9.65 15.92 -5.60
C PRO A 167 -8.21 16.40 -5.45
N LEU A 168 -7.68 16.47 -4.23
CA LEU A 168 -6.29 16.84 -3.94
C LEU A 168 -5.39 15.60 -3.74
N LEU A 169 -5.96 14.42 -3.53
CA LEU A 169 -5.24 13.18 -3.24
C LEU A 169 -4.81 12.50 -4.55
N HIS A 170 -3.50 12.47 -4.80
CA HIS A 170 -2.84 11.90 -5.99
C HIS A 170 -1.60 11.08 -5.60
N SER A 171 -1.64 10.41 -4.44
CA SER A 171 -0.49 9.66 -3.94
C SER A 171 -0.26 8.40 -4.77
N ARG A 172 0.98 8.23 -5.23
CA ARG A 172 1.44 7.04 -5.95
C ARG A 172 1.78 5.85 -5.04
N HIS A 173 1.79 6.06 -3.73
CA HIS A 173 2.16 5.06 -2.73
C HIS A 173 0.99 4.59 -1.88
N LEU A 174 -0.14 5.31 -1.89
CA LEU A 174 -1.32 4.95 -1.11
C LEU A 174 -2.07 3.81 -1.81
N HIS A 175 -2.08 2.63 -1.18
CA HIS A 175 -2.74 1.43 -1.67
C HIS A 175 -4.07 1.15 -0.95
N GLU A 176 -4.23 1.62 0.28
CA GLU A 176 -5.41 1.33 1.10
C GLU A 176 -5.92 2.58 1.83
N LEU A 177 -7.20 2.89 1.62
CA LEU A 177 -7.89 4.03 2.21
C LEU A 177 -9.18 3.57 2.88
N HIS A 178 -9.32 3.84 4.18
CA HIS A 178 -10.55 3.56 4.92
C HIS A 178 -11.24 4.86 5.34
N ILE A 179 -12.43 5.07 4.79
CA ILE A 179 -13.35 6.19 5.06
C ILE A 179 -14.73 5.63 5.44
N SER A 180 -14.75 4.59 6.26
CA SER A 180 -15.99 3.95 6.73
C SER A 180 -16.58 4.75 7.89
N ALA A 181 -17.90 4.91 7.97
CA ALA A 181 -18.59 5.67 9.02
C ALA A 181 -18.01 7.09 9.23
N VAL A 182 -17.84 7.84 8.13
CA VAL A 182 -17.39 9.23 8.16
C VAL A 182 -18.52 10.23 7.88
N GLY A 183 -19.75 9.73 7.73
CA GLY A 183 -20.94 10.56 7.50
C GLY A 183 -21.16 10.95 6.04
N LEU A 184 -20.70 10.15 5.08
CA LEU A 184 -20.91 10.43 3.65
C LEU A 184 -22.37 10.19 3.27
N THR A 185 -22.91 11.05 2.41
CA THR A 185 -24.23 10.88 1.80
C THR A 185 -24.10 10.55 0.32
N VAL A 186 -25.22 10.31 -0.37
CA VAL A 186 -25.27 10.13 -1.82
C VAL A 186 -24.55 11.25 -2.60
N ARG A 187 -24.45 12.46 -2.05
CA ARG A 187 -23.74 13.61 -2.66
C ARG A 187 -22.25 13.38 -2.87
N SER A 188 -21.62 12.54 -2.04
CA SER A 188 -20.20 12.20 -2.17
C SER A 188 -19.91 11.24 -3.33
N SER A 189 -20.90 10.48 -3.79
CA SER A 189 -20.76 9.43 -4.81
C SER A 189 -20.15 9.91 -6.14
N PRO A 190 -20.62 11.01 -6.76
CA PRO A 190 -20.01 11.50 -8.00
C PRO A 190 -18.56 11.95 -7.81
N VAL A 191 -18.22 12.53 -6.66
CA VAL A 191 -16.84 12.95 -6.35
C VAL A 191 -15.92 11.74 -6.19
N ILE A 192 -16.38 10.72 -5.46
CA ILE A 192 -15.66 9.44 -5.32
C ILE A 192 -15.49 8.78 -6.68
N GLY A 193 -16.54 8.71 -7.49
CA GLY A 193 -16.50 8.13 -8.83
C GLY A 193 -15.55 8.87 -9.79
N ALA A 194 -15.57 10.21 -9.78
CA ALA A 194 -14.67 11.04 -10.58
C ALA A 194 -13.21 10.86 -10.15
N TRP A 195 -12.95 10.78 -8.85
CA TRP A 195 -11.62 10.52 -8.30
C TRP A 195 -11.11 9.11 -8.66
N ILE A 196 -11.92 8.07 -8.45
CA ILE A 196 -11.58 6.68 -8.78
C ILE A 196 -11.28 6.50 -10.27
N SER A 197 -12.06 7.13 -11.14
CA SER A 197 -11.90 7.01 -12.59
C SER A 197 -10.76 7.87 -13.16
N GLY A 198 -10.02 8.61 -12.32
CA GLY A 198 -8.95 9.51 -12.77
C GLY A 198 -9.45 10.71 -13.56
N LYS A 199 -10.76 10.95 -13.62
CA LYS A 199 -11.40 12.08 -14.31
C LYS A 199 -11.46 13.34 -13.44
N SER A 200 -10.72 13.36 -12.32
CA SER A 200 -10.66 14.52 -11.43
C SER A 200 -10.22 15.75 -12.23
N LEU A 201 -11.07 16.77 -12.21
CA LEU A 201 -11.12 17.95 -13.10
C LEU A 201 -9.84 18.80 -13.16
N ARG A 202 -8.77 18.44 -12.43
CA ARG A 202 -7.66 19.35 -12.16
C ARG A 202 -6.25 18.87 -12.46
N ASN A 203 -5.96 17.57 -12.59
CA ASN A 203 -4.60 17.14 -12.91
C ASN A 203 -4.59 15.76 -13.60
N SER A 204 -4.17 15.75 -14.87
CA SER A 204 -3.87 14.56 -15.69
C SER A 204 -2.57 13.86 -15.26
N GLY A 205 -2.22 13.91 -13.98
CA GLY A 205 -0.94 13.47 -13.42
C GLY A 205 -1.13 12.57 -12.21
N GLY A 206 -1.28 11.27 -12.46
CA GLY A 206 -1.19 10.21 -11.46
C GLY A 206 -2.54 9.74 -10.94
N ALA A 207 -3.05 8.64 -11.50
CA ALA A 207 -4.05 7.84 -10.83
C ALA A 207 -3.47 7.37 -9.47
N CYS A 208 -4.24 7.53 -8.40
CA CYS A 208 -3.90 6.86 -7.14
C CYS A 208 -3.83 5.35 -7.41
N TYR A 209 -2.74 4.69 -7.00
CA TYR A 209 -2.58 3.23 -7.11
C TYR A 209 -3.34 2.50 -6.00
N LEU A 210 -4.56 2.97 -5.72
CA LEU A 210 -5.40 2.45 -4.66
C LEU A 210 -5.87 1.05 -5.06
N GLU A 211 -5.58 0.09 -4.21
CA GLU A 211 -5.99 -1.31 -4.37
C GLU A 211 -7.23 -1.61 -3.52
N THR A 212 -7.32 -0.97 -2.35
CA THR A 212 -8.38 -1.19 -1.36
C THR A 212 -9.06 0.11 -0.95
N LEU A 213 -10.38 0.19 -1.13
CA LEU A 213 -11.22 1.27 -0.61
C LEU A 213 -12.27 0.71 0.35
N LYS A 214 -12.33 1.26 1.57
CA LYS A 214 -13.41 0.91 2.51
C LYS A 214 -14.26 2.13 2.82
N CYS A 215 -15.51 2.12 2.40
CA CYS A 215 -16.49 3.18 2.63
C CYS A 215 -17.81 2.60 3.17
N SER A 216 -17.72 1.59 4.04
CA SER A 216 -18.86 0.98 4.73
C SER A 216 -19.44 1.91 5.81
N GLY A 217 -20.70 1.72 6.20
CA GLY A 217 -21.33 2.45 7.31
C GLY A 217 -21.57 3.94 7.03
N ASN A 218 -21.76 4.33 5.76
CA ASN A 218 -22.16 5.68 5.38
C ASN A 218 -23.63 5.70 4.89
N SER A 219 -24.09 6.81 4.33
CA SER A 219 -25.45 6.99 3.79
C SER A 219 -25.42 7.23 2.27
N LEU A 220 -24.63 6.44 1.53
CA LEU A 220 -24.49 6.58 0.07
C LEU A 220 -25.76 6.20 -0.71
N GLY A 221 -26.59 5.31 -0.16
CA GLY A 221 -27.74 4.74 -0.84
C GLY A 221 -27.36 3.84 -2.02
N VAL A 222 -28.37 3.16 -2.60
CA VAL A 222 -28.16 2.25 -3.75
C VAL A 222 -27.63 3.00 -4.97
N LYS A 223 -28.18 4.20 -5.25
CA LYS A 223 -27.76 5.04 -6.36
C LYS A 223 -26.28 5.42 -6.28
N GLY A 224 -25.82 5.87 -5.10
CA GLY A 224 -24.44 6.25 -4.89
C GLY A 224 -23.47 5.09 -5.04
N VAL A 225 -23.83 3.92 -4.51
CA VAL A 225 -23.05 2.70 -4.68
C VAL A 225 -22.94 2.28 -6.15
N TRP A 226 -24.03 2.34 -6.92
CA TRP A 226 -24.00 2.06 -8.36
C TRP A 226 -23.14 3.04 -9.16
N GLU A 227 -23.14 4.32 -8.80
CA GLU A 227 -22.25 5.31 -9.42
C GLU A 227 -20.77 4.97 -9.19
N ILE A 228 -20.41 4.56 -7.98
CA ILE A 228 -19.06 4.10 -7.65
C ILE A 228 -18.72 2.83 -8.44
N ILE A 229 -19.62 1.82 -8.47
CA ILE A 229 -19.41 0.58 -9.23
C ILE A 229 -19.17 0.89 -10.72
N ARG A 230 -19.99 1.75 -11.32
CA ARG A 230 -19.86 2.16 -12.72
C ARG A 230 -18.54 2.90 -12.99
N ALA A 231 -18.08 3.72 -12.03
CA ALA A 231 -16.80 4.40 -12.13
C ALA A 231 -15.62 3.41 -12.11
N VAL A 232 -15.68 2.39 -11.22
CA VAL A 232 -14.68 1.32 -11.20
C VAL A 232 -14.73 0.52 -12.51
N GLU A 233 -15.92 0.10 -12.94
CA GLU A 233 -16.10 -0.70 -14.13
C GLU A 233 -15.51 -0.04 -15.39
N LYS A 234 -15.76 1.26 -15.59
CA LYS A 234 -15.37 1.97 -16.81
C LYS A 234 -13.97 2.61 -16.75
N GLY A 235 -13.50 2.98 -15.57
CA GLY A 235 -12.35 3.89 -15.44
C GLY A 235 -11.23 3.39 -14.52
N ASN A 236 -11.43 2.33 -13.74
CA ASN A 236 -10.42 1.87 -12.78
C ASN A 236 -10.18 0.36 -12.84
N TRP A 237 -8.93 0.00 -13.08
CA TRP A 237 -8.47 -1.38 -13.20
C TRP A 237 -7.50 -1.79 -12.08
N GLY A 238 -7.19 -0.86 -11.17
CA GLY A 238 -6.28 -1.07 -10.03
C GLY A 238 -6.99 -1.46 -8.73
N LEU A 239 -8.25 -1.06 -8.56
CA LEU A 239 -9.05 -1.42 -7.38
C LEU A 239 -9.43 -2.90 -7.41
N ILE A 240 -9.01 -3.63 -6.39
CA ILE A 240 -9.22 -5.08 -6.26
C ILE A 240 -10.15 -5.38 -5.08
N LYS A 241 -10.23 -4.46 -4.11
CA LYS A 241 -11.07 -4.62 -2.93
C LYS A 241 -11.84 -3.35 -2.64
N VAL A 242 -13.16 -3.44 -2.61
CA VAL A 242 -14.03 -2.33 -2.20
C VAL A 242 -15.05 -2.86 -1.21
N GLU A 243 -15.12 -2.25 -0.03
CA GLU A 243 -16.12 -2.57 1.00
C GLU A 243 -17.10 -1.40 1.13
N MET A 244 -18.37 -1.64 0.81
CA MET A 244 -19.47 -0.64 0.81
C MET A 244 -20.69 -1.16 1.59
N TYR A 245 -20.47 -1.91 2.67
CA TYR A 245 -21.54 -2.48 3.48
C TYR A 245 -22.23 -1.42 4.35
N ALA A 246 -23.45 -1.69 4.82
CA ALA A 246 -24.20 -0.81 5.72
C ALA A 246 -24.32 0.64 5.19
N ASN A 247 -24.61 0.80 3.89
CA ASN A 247 -24.88 2.08 3.24
C ASN A 247 -26.38 2.40 3.12
N GLN A 248 -27.20 1.79 3.99
CA GLN A 248 -28.66 1.68 3.89
C GLN A 248 -29.45 2.76 4.64
N LEU A 249 -28.79 3.83 5.10
CA LEU A 249 -29.54 4.91 5.75
C LEU A 249 -30.25 5.79 4.72
N ALA A 250 -31.56 5.57 4.60
CA ALA A 250 -32.52 6.56 4.16
C ALA A 250 -32.31 7.86 4.94
N GLU A 251 -32.54 8.99 4.27
CA GLU A 251 -32.62 10.33 4.88
C GLU A 251 -33.29 10.23 6.26
N LEU A 252 -32.59 10.66 7.31
CA LEU A 252 -33.24 10.94 8.59
C LEU A 252 -34.43 11.86 8.28
N PRO A 253 -35.65 11.57 8.78
CA PRO A 253 -36.75 12.49 8.62
C PRO A 253 -36.29 13.84 9.17
N ALA A 254 -36.50 14.90 8.39
CA ALA A 254 -36.29 16.27 8.85
C ALA A 254 -36.88 16.39 10.27
N ALA A 255 -36.09 16.95 11.19
CA ALA A 255 -36.50 17.15 12.57
C ALA A 255 -37.91 17.78 12.64
N PRO A 256 -38.74 17.41 13.62
CA PRO A 256 -40.10 17.92 13.71
C PRO A 256 -40.05 19.45 13.93
N ASP A 257 -40.68 20.16 13.01
CA ASP A 257 -41.30 21.48 13.11
C ASP A 257 -40.88 22.33 14.32
N THR A 258 -39.83 23.14 14.15
CA THR A 258 -39.79 24.45 14.82
C THR A 258 -40.22 25.49 13.80
N GLY A 259 -41.42 26.04 14.04
CA GLY A 259 -42.14 26.90 13.12
C GLY A 259 -41.30 28.06 12.59
N ALA A 260 -41.01 28.01 11.28
CA ALA A 260 -40.54 29.14 10.51
C ALA A 260 -41.11 29.05 9.08
N VAL A 261 -42.24 29.74 8.92
CA VAL A 261 -42.79 30.38 7.71
C VAL A 261 -42.49 29.71 6.35
N SER A 262 -43.54 29.18 5.73
CA SER A 262 -43.55 28.67 4.37
C SER A 262 -43.22 29.76 3.34
N PHE A 263 -42.21 29.51 2.50
CA PHE A 263 -42.23 29.98 1.12
C PHE A 263 -42.30 28.75 0.22
N ALA A 264 -43.49 28.53 -0.32
CA ALA A 264 -43.73 27.54 -1.36
C ALA A 264 -42.95 27.95 -2.62
N HIS A 265 -41.81 27.33 -2.86
CA HIS A 265 -41.27 27.22 -4.21
C HIS A 265 -41.79 25.92 -4.81
N GLN A 266 -42.73 26.07 -5.75
CA GLN A 266 -43.07 25.06 -6.73
C GLN A 266 -41.78 24.62 -7.45
N ALA A 267 -41.20 23.49 -7.03
CA ALA A 267 -40.22 22.78 -7.82
C ALA A 267 -40.99 21.83 -8.74
N SER A 268 -40.99 22.21 -10.02
CA SER A 268 -41.50 21.42 -11.13
C SER A 268 -40.93 20.01 -11.12
N GLU A 269 -41.83 19.05 -11.32
CA GLU A 269 -41.58 17.64 -11.59
C GLU A 269 -40.47 17.44 -12.63
N THR A 270 -39.34 16.89 -12.21
CA THR A 270 -38.40 16.11 -13.06
C THR A 270 -37.39 15.41 -12.14
N GLU A 271 -37.91 14.54 -11.27
CA GLU A 271 -37.09 13.57 -10.53
C GLU A 271 -36.66 12.45 -11.50
N PRO A 272 -35.37 12.28 -11.85
CA PRO A 272 -34.95 11.17 -12.66
C PRO A 272 -34.90 9.90 -11.79
N SER A 273 -35.93 9.05 -11.94
CA SER A 273 -35.97 7.63 -11.57
C SER A 273 -35.42 7.30 -10.18
N ARG A 274 -36.30 7.26 -9.16
CA ARG A 274 -36.01 6.60 -7.87
C ARG A 274 -35.64 5.14 -8.14
N VAL A 275 -34.36 4.81 -8.05
CA VAL A 275 -33.92 3.41 -8.00
C VAL A 275 -34.48 2.84 -6.70
N PRO A 276 -35.31 1.79 -6.74
CA PRO A 276 -35.91 1.25 -5.53
C PRO A 276 -34.80 0.73 -4.59
N GLU A 277 -34.84 1.17 -3.33
CA GLU A 277 -33.91 0.71 -2.27
C GLU A 277 -34.33 -0.68 -1.75
N THR A 278 -34.54 -1.62 -2.67
CA THR A 278 -34.92 -3.00 -2.33
C THR A 278 -33.70 -3.81 -1.90
N GLU A 279 -33.93 -4.82 -1.06
CA GLU A 279 -32.89 -5.79 -0.69
C GLU A 279 -32.28 -6.49 -1.92
N GLU A 280 -33.08 -6.69 -2.96
CA GLU A 280 -32.64 -7.20 -4.26
C GLU A 280 -31.65 -6.28 -4.95
N ALA A 281 -31.91 -4.96 -5.00
CA ALA A 281 -31.01 -3.98 -5.60
C ALA A 281 -29.65 -3.91 -4.87
N TRP A 282 -29.66 -4.11 -3.54
CA TRP A 282 -28.43 -4.24 -2.75
C TRP A 282 -27.66 -5.52 -3.09
N LYS A 283 -28.33 -6.67 -3.19
CA LYS A 283 -27.71 -7.93 -3.63
C LYS A 283 -27.17 -7.84 -5.06
N ASP A 284 -27.89 -7.16 -5.95
CA ASP A 284 -27.43 -6.89 -7.33
C ASP A 284 -26.17 -6.03 -7.35
N SER A 285 -26.13 -4.96 -6.53
CA SER A 285 -24.95 -4.10 -6.46
C SER A 285 -23.73 -4.83 -5.87
N GLU A 286 -23.92 -5.68 -4.86
CA GLU A 286 -22.84 -6.54 -4.32
C GLU A 286 -22.32 -7.53 -5.38
N ARG A 287 -23.23 -8.19 -6.12
CA ARG A 287 -22.86 -9.09 -7.22
C ARG A 287 -22.15 -8.35 -8.35
N ALA A 288 -22.60 -7.15 -8.71
CA ALA A 288 -21.96 -6.32 -9.72
C ALA A 288 -20.55 -5.89 -9.28
N LEU A 289 -20.41 -5.41 -8.05
CA LEU A 289 -19.13 -5.03 -7.47
C LEU A 289 -18.16 -6.22 -7.46
N HIS A 290 -18.60 -7.38 -6.96
CA HIS A 290 -17.77 -8.59 -6.93
C HIS A 290 -17.27 -8.99 -8.33
N ARG A 291 -18.13 -8.94 -9.36
CA ARG A 291 -17.73 -9.23 -10.74
C ARG A 291 -16.64 -8.26 -11.25
N VAL A 292 -16.81 -6.97 -11.03
CA VAL A 292 -15.83 -5.94 -11.47
C VAL A 292 -14.50 -6.09 -10.73
N LEU A 293 -14.53 -6.35 -9.42
CA LEU A 293 -13.30 -6.57 -8.64
C LEU A 293 -12.58 -7.86 -9.02
N MET A 294 -13.32 -8.94 -9.30
CA MET A 294 -12.75 -10.19 -9.81
C MET A 294 -12.09 -10.00 -11.17
N ARG A 295 -12.71 -9.22 -12.07
CA ARG A 295 -12.11 -8.80 -13.34
C ARG A 295 -10.78 -8.07 -13.11
N ASN A 296 -10.76 -7.06 -12.25
CA ASN A 296 -9.55 -6.29 -11.95
C ASN A 296 -8.45 -7.17 -11.33
N GLY A 297 -8.81 -8.05 -10.38
CA GLY A 297 -7.88 -9.00 -9.77
C GLY A 297 -7.30 -10.02 -10.74
N TYR A 298 -8.10 -10.50 -11.70
CA TYR A 298 -7.63 -11.36 -12.78
C TYR A 298 -6.59 -10.63 -13.64
N TRP A 299 -6.91 -9.42 -14.11
CA TRP A 299 -6.02 -8.65 -14.98
C TRP A 299 -4.74 -8.22 -14.27
N LYS A 300 -4.79 -7.87 -12.99
CA LYS A 300 -3.57 -7.62 -12.19
C LYS A 300 -2.65 -8.84 -12.22
N ARG A 301 -3.17 -10.04 -11.92
CA ARG A 301 -2.37 -11.27 -11.91
C ARG A 301 -1.77 -11.59 -13.29
N GLN A 302 -2.52 -11.36 -14.38
CA GLN A 302 -1.99 -11.54 -15.73
C GLN A 302 -0.90 -10.51 -16.04
N THR A 303 -1.15 -9.23 -15.75
CA THR A 303 -0.19 -8.13 -15.96
C THR A 303 1.13 -8.41 -15.23
N GLU A 304 1.07 -8.79 -13.94
CA GLU A 304 2.27 -9.12 -13.18
C GLU A 304 3.02 -10.33 -13.75
N LYS A 305 2.30 -11.37 -14.16
CA LYS A 305 2.88 -12.59 -14.72
C LYS A 305 3.58 -12.30 -16.05
N GLU A 306 2.91 -11.60 -16.95
CA GLU A 306 3.47 -11.24 -18.25
C GLU A 306 4.64 -10.26 -18.13
N ALA A 307 4.57 -9.29 -17.20
CA ALA A 307 5.69 -8.38 -16.93
C ALA A 307 6.95 -9.15 -16.46
N LEU A 308 6.80 -10.16 -15.61
CA LEU A 308 7.92 -10.99 -15.17
C LEU A 308 8.50 -11.86 -16.31
N ILE A 309 7.63 -12.42 -17.15
CA ILE A 309 8.04 -13.18 -18.34
C ILE A 309 8.80 -12.26 -19.30
N LEU A 310 8.24 -11.09 -19.60
CA LEU A 310 8.83 -10.13 -20.52
C LEU A 310 10.18 -9.64 -20.02
N LEU A 311 10.33 -9.35 -18.72
CA LEU A 311 11.60 -8.94 -18.13
C LEU A 311 12.69 -10.00 -18.32
N ARG A 312 12.35 -11.29 -18.10
CA ARG A 312 13.28 -12.42 -18.21
C ARG A 312 13.94 -12.50 -19.59
N TYR A 313 13.18 -12.26 -20.65
CA TYR A 313 13.67 -12.33 -22.03
C TYR A 313 14.22 -10.99 -22.53
N SER A 314 13.61 -9.88 -22.11
CA SER A 314 14.04 -8.54 -22.55
C SER A 314 15.41 -8.17 -22.02
N ARG A 315 15.76 -8.52 -20.78
CA ARG A 315 17.06 -8.16 -20.20
C ARG A 315 18.26 -8.68 -21.00
N PRO A 316 18.40 -9.99 -21.28
CA PRO A 316 19.53 -10.50 -22.08
C PRO A 316 19.58 -9.96 -23.51
N LEU A 317 18.41 -9.65 -24.09
CA LEU A 317 18.31 -9.20 -25.49
C LEU A 317 18.55 -7.70 -25.66
N LEU A 318 18.23 -6.88 -24.64
CA LEU A 318 18.36 -5.42 -24.68
C LEU A 318 19.63 -4.91 -23.99
N LEU A 319 20.15 -5.61 -22.97
CA LEU A 319 21.41 -5.27 -22.32
C LEU A 319 22.57 -5.62 -23.27
N ARG A 320 23.05 -4.65 -24.03
CA ARG A 320 24.26 -4.83 -24.84
C ARG A 320 25.45 -5.06 -23.91
N PRO A 321 26.23 -6.14 -24.06
CA PRO A 321 27.58 -6.14 -23.49
C PRO A 321 28.32 -4.96 -24.14
N LYS A 322 29.06 -4.18 -23.35
CA LYS A 322 30.05 -3.25 -23.90
C LYS A 322 30.93 -4.07 -24.83
N SER A 323 30.75 -3.91 -26.14
CA SER A 323 31.65 -4.50 -27.12
C SER A 323 33.04 -3.97 -26.77
N SER A 324 33.91 -4.87 -26.33
CA SER A 324 35.35 -4.69 -26.51
C SER A 324 35.55 -4.25 -27.96
N PRO A 325 36.22 -3.12 -28.24
CA PRO A 325 36.59 -2.80 -29.60
C PRO A 325 37.41 -3.99 -30.12
N ILE A 326 36.99 -4.54 -31.25
CA ILE A 326 37.77 -5.51 -32.00
C ILE A 326 39.05 -4.77 -32.39
N THR A 327 40.10 -4.93 -31.59
CA THR A 327 41.45 -4.54 -31.96
C THR A 327 41.85 -5.45 -33.11
N SER A 328 41.68 -4.95 -34.33
CA SER A 328 42.28 -5.51 -35.52
C SER A 328 43.80 -5.59 -35.30
N SER A 329 44.31 -6.77 -35.03
CA SER A 329 45.72 -7.11 -35.23
C SER A 329 45.78 -8.37 -36.09
N PRO A 330 46.55 -8.35 -37.20
CA PRO A 330 46.57 -9.46 -38.16
C PRO A 330 47.68 -10.42 -37.78
N SER A 331 47.35 -11.67 -37.44
CA SER A 331 48.22 -12.86 -37.64
C SER A 331 47.67 -14.08 -36.92
N GLN A 332 46.88 -14.89 -37.62
CA GLN A 332 46.87 -16.34 -37.39
C GLN A 332 46.31 -17.07 -38.63
N PRO A 333 46.94 -18.18 -39.07
CA PRO A 333 46.54 -18.94 -40.26
C PRO A 333 45.29 -19.81 -40.01
N PRO A 334 44.61 -20.30 -41.07
CA PRO A 334 43.25 -20.82 -40.96
C PRO A 334 43.24 -22.23 -40.36
N SER A 335 42.45 -22.43 -39.31
CA SER A 335 42.00 -23.75 -38.85
C SER A 335 40.80 -24.23 -39.68
N PRO A 336 40.60 -25.55 -39.85
CA PRO A 336 39.60 -26.10 -40.76
C PRO A 336 38.17 -25.81 -40.28
N PRO A 337 37.17 -25.79 -41.19
CA PRO A 337 35.81 -25.40 -40.83
C PRO A 337 35.20 -26.48 -39.94
N LEU A 338 34.86 -26.12 -38.69
CA LEU A 338 33.94 -26.93 -37.90
C LEU A 338 32.58 -26.97 -38.60
N PRO A 339 31.88 -28.11 -38.55
CA PRO A 339 30.62 -28.31 -39.26
C PRO A 339 29.56 -27.37 -38.70
N SER A 340 29.03 -26.53 -39.59
CA SER A 340 27.71 -25.92 -39.57
C SER A 340 27.17 -25.63 -38.16
N ALA A 341 27.66 -24.54 -37.55
CA ALA A 341 26.90 -23.89 -36.49
C ALA A 341 25.52 -23.60 -37.07
N THR A 342 24.49 -24.29 -36.55
CA THR A 342 23.08 -23.98 -36.75
C THR A 342 22.97 -22.47 -36.74
N THR A 343 22.59 -21.87 -37.87
CA THR A 343 22.49 -20.43 -38.03
C THR A 343 21.53 -19.89 -36.99
N LEU A 344 22.06 -19.53 -35.82
CA LEU A 344 21.30 -18.91 -34.74
C LEU A 344 20.66 -17.66 -35.33
N PHE A 345 19.35 -17.54 -35.16
CA PHE A 345 18.60 -16.40 -35.65
C PHE A 345 19.31 -15.09 -35.22
N PRO A 346 19.70 -14.20 -36.16
CA PRO A 346 20.52 -13.04 -35.85
C PRO A 346 19.64 -11.94 -35.25
N PHE A 347 19.08 -12.19 -34.06
CA PHE A 347 18.16 -11.29 -33.35
C PHE A 347 18.73 -9.88 -33.24
N TYR A 348 20.04 -9.77 -32.97
CA TYR A 348 20.73 -8.48 -32.84
C TYR A 348 20.83 -7.68 -34.14
N ALA A 349 20.75 -8.33 -35.31
CA ALA A 349 20.77 -7.68 -36.62
C ALA A 349 19.42 -7.08 -37.03
N LEU A 350 18.33 -7.43 -36.34
CA LEU A 350 17.01 -6.86 -36.61
C LEU A 350 16.93 -5.37 -36.26
N PRO A 351 16.10 -4.58 -36.97
CA PRO A 351 15.62 -3.28 -36.51
C PRO A 351 15.02 -3.36 -35.10
N ASN A 352 15.10 -2.27 -34.34
CA ASN A 352 14.62 -2.25 -32.95
C ASN A 352 13.11 -2.50 -32.88
N GLU A 353 12.36 -2.02 -33.86
CA GLU A 353 10.91 -2.18 -33.98
C GLU A 353 10.53 -3.66 -34.03
N LEU A 354 11.24 -4.46 -34.84
CA LEU A 354 11.01 -5.90 -34.94
C LEU A 354 11.41 -6.62 -33.66
N LYS A 355 12.49 -6.21 -32.99
CA LYS A 355 12.90 -6.77 -31.69
C LYS A 355 11.83 -6.54 -30.63
N LEU A 356 11.32 -5.31 -30.53
CA LEU A 356 10.27 -4.95 -29.57
C LEU A 356 8.96 -5.63 -29.91
N TYR A 357 8.61 -5.77 -31.19
CA TYR A 357 7.44 -6.53 -31.64
C TYR A 357 7.52 -8.02 -31.26
N ILE A 358 8.66 -8.67 -31.49
CA ILE A 358 8.86 -10.08 -31.09
C ILE A 358 8.75 -10.22 -29.57
N LEU A 359 9.36 -9.31 -28.81
CA LEU A 359 9.26 -9.30 -27.34
C LEU A 359 7.81 -9.09 -26.88
N ALA A 360 7.06 -8.21 -27.55
CA ALA A 360 5.66 -7.94 -27.25
C ALA A 360 4.77 -9.19 -27.36
N LEU A 361 5.10 -10.16 -28.21
CA LEU A 361 4.36 -11.43 -28.32
C LEU A 361 4.42 -12.27 -27.03
N LEU A 362 5.40 -12.03 -26.15
CA LEU A 362 5.55 -12.72 -24.86
C LEU A 362 4.63 -12.13 -23.78
N ALA A 363 4.01 -10.98 -24.05
CA ALA A 363 3.17 -10.25 -23.12
C ALA A 363 2.02 -9.52 -23.86
N PRO A 364 1.07 -10.29 -24.44
CA PRO A 364 -0.01 -9.74 -25.27
C PRO A 364 -1.03 -8.92 -24.47
N SER A 365 -1.14 -9.14 -23.16
CA SER A 365 -2.08 -8.42 -22.29
C SER A 365 -1.51 -7.09 -21.81
N LEU A 366 -0.20 -6.86 -21.89
CA LEU A 366 0.39 -5.59 -21.47
C LEU A 366 0.14 -4.50 -22.51
N SER A 367 -0.31 -3.34 -22.05
CA SER A 367 -0.45 -2.18 -22.94
C SER A 367 0.90 -1.67 -23.45
N SER A 368 0.87 -0.92 -24.56
CA SER A 368 2.04 -0.31 -25.18
C SER A 368 2.84 0.57 -24.20
N PRO A 369 2.21 1.41 -23.35
CA PRO A 369 2.93 2.15 -22.31
C PRO A 369 3.62 1.23 -21.28
N GLN A 370 2.94 0.18 -20.82
CA GLN A 370 3.50 -0.79 -19.87
C GLN A 370 4.71 -1.53 -20.45
N ARG A 371 4.60 -1.99 -21.70
CA ARG A 371 5.72 -2.63 -22.42
C ARG A 371 6.90 -1.68 -22.59
N THR A 372 6.65 -0.43 -22.96
CA THR A 372 7.70 0.59 -23.13
C THR A 372 8.46 0.84 -21.82
N ARG A 373 7.75 1.02 -20.69
CA ARG A 373 8.38 1.19 -19.37
C ARG A 373 9.23 -0.03 -18.99
N LEU A 374 8.74 -1.22 -19.31
CA LEU A 374 9.46 -2.46 -19.05
C LEU A 374 10.71 -2.61 -19.92
N TYR A 375 10.66 -2.28 -21.21
CA TYR A 375 11.84 -2.30 -22.08
C TYR A 375 12.90 -1.31 -21.61
N ASN A 376 12.50 -0.10 -21.22
CA ASN A 376 13.41 0.90 -20.65
C ASN A 376 14.06 0.36 -19.37
N TYR A 377 13.27 -0.19 -18.45
CA TYR A 377 13.78 -0.82 -17.23
C TYR A 377 14.74 -1.99 -17.53
N ALA A 378 14.40 -2.84 -18.50
CA ALA A 378 15.22 -3.99 -18.88
C ALA A 378 16.54 -3.58 -19.53
N SER A 379 16.55 -2.46 -20.28
CA SER A 379 17.74 -1.94 -20.98
C SER A 379 18.70 -1.16 -20.09
N ASP A 380 18.24 -0.68 -18.93
CA ASP A 380 19.05 0.12 -18.02
C ASP A 380 19.92 -0.77 -17.10
N PRO A 381 21.27 -0.70 -17.21
CA PRO A 381 22.18 -1.46 -16.36
C PRO A 381 22.05 -1.14 -14.86
N SER A 382 21.55 0.06 -14.50
CA SER A 382 21.38 0.48 -13.10
C SER A 382 20.32 -0.36 -12.36
N THR A 383 19.43 -1.02 -13.11
CA THR A 383 18.36 -1.85 -12.56
C THR A 383 18.80 -3.27 -12.23
N LEU A 384 20.02 -3.67 -12.60
CA LEU A 384 20.54 -5.00 -12.35
C LEU A 384 20.72 -5.24 -10.84
N PRO A 385 20.38 -6.45 -10.34
CA PRO A 385 20.66 -6.78 -8.96
C PRO A 385 22.19 -6.75 -8.73
N PRO A 386 22.65 -6.32 -7.55
CA PRO A 386 24.08 -6.33 -7.23
C PRO A 386 24.60 -7.77 -7.31
N LEU A 387 25.69 -7.97 -8.04
CA LEU A 387 26.29 -9.30 -8.30
C LEU A 387 26.79 -9.99 -7.02
N LEU A 388 27.01 -9.22 -5.94
CA LEU A 388 27.41 -9.72 -4.63
C LEU A 388 26.49 -9.11 -3.56
N PRO A 389 26.03 -9.89 -2.57
CA PRO A 389 25.45 -9.29 -1.38
C PRO A 389 26.50 -8.38 -0.73
N PRO A 390 26.12 -7.17 -0.25
CA PRO A 390 27.06 -6.35 0.50
C PRO A 390 27.53 -7.16 1.70
N LEU A 391 28.83 -7.44 1.77
CA LEU A 391 29.48 -8.04 2.95
C LEU A 391 29.52 -7.01 4.09
N ARG A 392 28.35 -6.53 4.54
CA ARG A 392 28.22 -5.80 5.80
C ARG A 392 27.65 -6.76 6.83
N ARG A 393 28.46 -7.06 7.84
CA ARG A 393 28.16 -7.98 8.94
C ARG A 393 27.10 -7.48 9.93
N ASP A 394 26.52 -6.30 9.72
CA ASP A 394 25.55 -5.73 10.64
C ASP A 394 24.13 -5.70 10.07
N LEU A 395 23.22 -6.34 10.83
CA LEU A 395 21.76 -6.31 10.78
C LEU A 395 21.04 -7.23 9.76
N GLY A 396 20.85 -8.49 10.17
CA GLY A 396 19.49 -8.98 10.47
C GLY A 396 18.45 -9.11 9.37
N LYS A 397 18.82 -9.23 8.08
CA LYS A 397 17.87 -9.63 7.02
C LYS A 397 18.40 -10.86 6.27
N GLY A 398 18.08 -12.04 6.79
CA GLY A 398 18.49 -13.32 6.20
C GLY A 398 17.50 -13.85 5.18
N CYS A 399 17.93 -13.92 3.92
CA CYS A 399 17.91 -15.12 3.07
C CYS A 399 19.09 -14.95 2.08
N LEU A 400 20.27 -15.43 2.46
CA LEU A 400 21.39 -15.58 1.54
C LEU A 400 21.15 -16.87 0.74
N ALA A 401 20.92 -16.73 -0.57
CA ALA A 401 20.96 -17.87 -1.48
C ALA A 401 22.42 -18.24 -1.76
N ASP A 402 22.73 -19.52 -1.71
CA ASP A 402 24.03 -20.10 -2.00
C ASP A 402 24.39 -19.88 -3.50
N PRO A 403 25.54 -19.27 -3.83
CA PRO A 403 25.97 -19.07 -5.21
C PRO A 403 26.32 -20.37 -5.96
N SER A 404 26.31 -21.53 -5.30
CA SER A 404 26.51 -22.84 -5.93
C SER A 404 25.24 -23.45 -6.56
N SER A 405 24.08 -22.79 -6.45
CA SER A 405 22.85 -23.18 -7.14
C SER A 405 22.88 -22.79 -8.63
N VAL A 406 23.79 -23.42 -9.38
CA VAL A 406 23.90 -23.28 -10.84
C VAL A 406 22.73 -24.01 -11.53
N MET A 407 22.30 -23.38 -12.62
CA MET A 407 21.41 -23.80 -13.70
C MET A 407 21.10 -25.29 -13.86
N GLY A 408 19.88 -25.56 -14.32
CA GLY A 408 19.46 -26.88 -14.76
C GLY A 408 20.41 -27.50 -15.79
N ALA A 409 20.91 -28.68 -15.44
CA ALA A 409 21.35 -29.72 -16.36
C ALA A 409 21.09 -31.07 -15.68
N THR A 410 20.19 -31.86 -16.24
CA THR A 410 19.98 -33.27 -15.90
C THR A 410 21.15 -34.10 -16.42
N ILE A 411 22.14 -34.42 -15.58
CA ILE A 411 23.01 -35.60 -15.73
C ILE A 411 23.31 -36.15 -14.32
N GLY A 412 23.01 -37.42 -14.11
CA GLY A 412 22.86 -38.02 -12.78
C GLY A 412 24.15 -38.37 -12.04
N PHE A 413 24.08 -38.33 -10.71
CA PHE A 413 24.61 -39.30 -9.74
C PHE A 413 23.90 -39.04 -8.39
N PRO A 414 23.45 -40.07 -7.65
CA PRO A 414 22.77 -39.87 -6.37
C PRO A 414 23.83 -39.71 -5.27
N VAL A 415 23.94 -38.53 -4.68
CA VAL A 415 24.64 -38.36 -3.39
C VAL A 415 23.57 -38.16 -2.32
N THR A 416 23.24 -39.25 -1.65
CA THR A 416 22.42 -39.26 -0.44
C THR A 416 23.24 -38.72 0.72
N THR A 417 22.98 -37.49 1.15
CA THR A 417 23.31 -37.01 2.50
C THR A 417 22.03 -36.97 3.33
N PRO A 418 21.87 -37.82 4.35
CA PRO A 418 20.73 -37.77 5.24
C PRO A 418 20.98 -36.69 6.30
N GLY A 419 20.10 -35.68 6.39
CA GLY A 419 20.07 -34.78 7.55
C GLY A 419 20.03 -33.27 7.30
N ALA A 420 19.79 -32.79 6.08
CA ALA A 420 19.52 -31.36 5.85
C ALA A 420 18.26 -31.20 5.00
N SER A 421 17.11 -31.02 5.65
CA SER A 421 15.88 -30.56 5.01
C SER A 421 16.00 -29.06 4.66
N GLY A 422 16.88 -28.74 3.72
CA GLY A 422 16.97 -27.45 3.07
C GLY A 422 15.80 -27.32 2.08
N GLN A 423 14.65 -26.89 2.59
CA GLN A 423 13.43 -26.74 1.83
C GLN A 423 13.59 -25.63 0.79
N ARG A 424 13.65 -26.03 -0.48
CA ARG A 424 13.79 -25.15 -1.65
C ARG A 424 12.65 -24.13 -1.69
N CYS A 425 12.98 -22.86 -1.93
CA CYS A 425 12.03 -21.80 -2.25
C CYS A 425 11.52 -21.95 -3.70
N ALA A 426 10.75 -23.01 -3.98
CA ALA A 426 10.16 -23.22 -5.30
C ALA A 426 8.93 -22.30 -5.56
N GLU A 427 8.31 -21.77 -4.50
CA GLU A 427 7.04 -21.03 -4.61
C GLU A 427 7.01 -19.67 -3.89
N GLY A 428 8.17 -19.11 -3.54
CA GLY A 428 8.25 -17.72 -3.04
C GLY A 428 7.71 -17.47 -1.62
N LYS A 429 7.31 -18.50 -0.87
CA LYS A 429 6.96 -18.37 0.55
C LYS A 429 8.17 -18.66 1.43
N CYS A 430 8.82 -17.62 1.94
CA CYS A 430 9.73 -17.78 3.08
C CYS A 430 8.88 -18.04 4.32
N MET A 431 8.84 -19.29 4.80
CA MET A 431 8.16 -19.66 6.03
C MET A 431 8.95 -19.12 7.23
N GLY A 432 8.73 -17.86 7.58
CA GLY A 432 8.89 -17.39 8.96
C GLY A 432 7.60 -17.68 9.71
N ALA A 433 7.68 -18.33 10.86
CA ALA A 433 6.53 -18.46 11.75
C ALA A 433 5.93 -17.06 11.98
N ALA A 434 4.63 -16.91 11.66
CA ALA A 434 3.83 -15.68 11.74
C ALA A 434 3.82 -14.70 10.53
N ASN A 435 4.00 -15.15 9.27
CA ASN A 435 3.84 -14.31 8.06
C ASN A 435 4.70 -13.02 8.06
N SER A 436 5.75 -12.94 8.88
CA SER A 436 6.39 -11.66 9.26
C SER A 436 7.61 -11.29 8.45
N LEU A 437 8.03 -12.14 7.50
CA LEU A 437 9.23 -11.95 6.70
C LEU A 437 8.84 -12.01 5.22
N HIS A 438 8.63 -10.84 4.60
CA HIS A 438 8.60 -10.78 3.15
C HIS A 438 9.93 -11.31 2.60
N CYS A 439 9.84 -12.27 1.68
CA CYS A 439 11.02 -12.76 1.00
C CYS A 439 11.66 -11.56 0.28
N ARG A 440 12.97 -11.36 0.41
CA ARG A 440 13.69 -10.31 -0.34
C ARG A 440 13.38 -10.35 -1.84
N ARG A 441 13.18 -11.56 -2.38
CA ARG A 441 12.75 -11.79 -3.77
C ARG A 441 11.36 -11.22 -4.07
N GLU A 442 10.43 -11.30 -3.12
CA GLU A 442 9.09 -10.75 -3.22
C GLU A 442 9.12 -9.22 -3.13
N GLU A 443 9.93 -8.65 -2.21
CA GLU A 443 10.15 -7.20 -2.14
C GLU A 443 10.76 -6.65 -3.44
N GLU A 444 11.76 -7.33 -4.00
CA GLU A 444 12.39 -6.96 -5.27
C GLU A 444 11.42 -7.11 -6.44
N ARG A 445 10.57 -8.15 -6.45
CA ARG A 445 9.48 -8.31 -7.42
C ARG A 445 8.50 -7.14 -7.35
N ASN A 446 8.02 -6.79 -6.15
CA ASN A 446 7.06 -5.71 -5.97
C ASN A 446 7.68 -4.37 -6.38
N ARG A 447 8.95 -4.12 -6.00
CA ARG A 447 9.68 -2.92 -6.43
C ARG A 447 9.81 -2.84 -7.96
N PHE A 448 10.07 -3.95 -8.63
CA PHE A 448 10.09 -4.00 -10.09
C PHE A 448 8.71 -3.64 -10.67
N LEU A 449 7.64 -4.31 -10.22
CA LEU A 449 6.29 -4.08 -10.71
C LEU A 449 5.84 -2.62 -10.49
N GLU A 450 6.16 -2.04 -9.33
CA GLU A 450 5.90 -0.63 -9.01
C GLU A 450 6.69 0.29 -9.96
N ALA A 451 7.96 -0.01 -10.25
CA ALA A 451 8.81 0.81 -11.12
C ALA A 451 8.34 0.82 -12.58
N VAL A 452 7.78 -0.29 -13.09
CA VAL A 452 7.27 -0.37 -14.46
C VAL A 452 5.78 -0.07 -14.58
N GLY A 453 5.07 0.21 -13.48
CA GLY A 453 3.64 0.46 -13.48
C GLY A 453 2.82 -0.77 -13.93
N CYS A 454 3.24 -1.97 -13.50
CA CYS A 454 2.56 -3.24 -13.77
C CYS A 454 1.87 -3.82 -12.52
N CYS A 455 1.64 -2.98 -11.50
CA CYS A 455 0.84 -3.32 -10.30
C CYS A 455 -0.67 -3.29 -10.56
N ALA A 456 -1.10 -2.65 -11.65
CA ALA A 456 -2.47 -2.59 -12.13
C ALA A 456 -2.47 -2.76 -13.65
N TYR A 457 -3.58 -3.26 -14.19
CA TYR A 457 -3.77 -3.33 -15.63
C TYR A 457 -4.08 -1.94 -16.19
N GLU A 458 -3.43 -1.55 -17.29
CA GLU A 458 -3.72 -0.31 -18.00
C GLU A 458 -4.29 -0.70 -19.37
N PRO A 459 -5.55 -0.37 -19.70
CA PRO A 459 -6.08 -0.62 -21.04
C PRO A 459 -5.33 0.21 -22.07
N GLU A 460 -5.22 -0.30 -23.30
CA GLU A 460 -4.67 0.49 -24.41
C GLU A 460 -5.50 1.77 -24.61
N PRO A 461 -4.84 2.93 -24.87
CA PRO A 461 -5.55 4.16 -25.13
C PRO A 461 -6.41 4.00 -26.39
N ALA A 462 -7.70 4.35 -26.28
CA ALA A 462 -8.61 4.29 -27.41
C ALA A 462 -8.08 5.17 -28.55
N GLY A 463 -7.69 4.55 -29.68
CA GLY A 463 -7.17 5.27 -30.86
C GLY A 463 -5.92 4.69 -31.53
N GLN A 464 -5.49 3.48 -31.21
CA GLN A 464 -4.45 2.76 -31.98
C GLN A 464 -4.96 1.38 -32.41
N ASP A 465 -5.95 1.39 -33.29
CA ASP A 465 -6.21 0.27 -34.22
C ASP A 465 -5.97 0.77 -35.65
#